data_AF-A0A419R1F4-F1
#
_entry.id   AF-A0A419R1F4-F1
#
_cell.length_a   1.000
_cell.length_b   1.000
_cell.length_c   1.000
_cell.angle_alpha   90.00
_cell.angle_beta   90.00
_cell.angle_gamma   90.00
#
_symmetry.space_group_name_H-M   'P 1'
#
loop_
_entity.id
_entity.type
_entity.pdbx_description
1 polymer ?
#
loop_
_entity_poly.entity_id
_entity_poly.type
_entity_poly.pdbx_seq_one_letter_code
_entity_poly.pdbx_strand_id
1 'polypeptide(L)'
;MAGDSTRESDRILGDARRSLTVQRDGGTHRPARSIGRGSAKLKRDNIVKRITYFVGAVFAIMVTASVAGIILNGIGFTGVMAIALAVVVAAWVFGNFPKVKVPQRAELNRGDAKQLVGRTELWLEAQRPALPAPAADMVGKIGVQLDALGLQLDGVDQNHPAAREVRTLVGETLPQMVDSYRKIPAHLRTEKRAGATPDEQITRSLGKISEEIDHVTRQLADGALDDLAVRTRYLDYKYGDPDSPESERT
;
A
#
# COMPACT_ATOMS: atom_id res chain seq x y z
N MET A 1 3.84 -4.66 -59.56
CA MET A 1 4.09 -5.57 -58.42
C MET A 1 3.34 -4.99 -57.23
N ALA A 2 2.04 -5.29 -57.11
CA ALA A 2 1.22 -4.80 -56.01
C ALA A 2 1.46 -5.72 -54.80
N GLY A 3 2.06 -5.18 -53.74
CA GLY A 3 2.26 -5.91 -52.49
C GLY A 3 0.92 -6.28 -51.87
N ASP A 4 0.84 -7.50 -51.33
CA ASP A 4 -0.34 -8.06 -50.69
C ASP A 4 -0.68 -7.29 -49.39
N SER A 5 -1.55 -6.27 -49.52
CA SER A 5 -2.02 -5.38 -48.46
C SER A 5 -2.81 -6.10 -47.36
N THR A 6 -3.25 -7.33 -47.61
CA THR A 6 -3.97 -8.18 -46.66
C THR A 6 -3.06 -8.54 -45.48
N ARG A 7 -1.81 -8.89 -45.79
CA ARG A 7 -0.81 -9.32 -44.79
C ARG A 7 -0.37 -8.18 -43.87
N GLU A 8 -0.34 -6.96 -44.39
CA GLU A 8 -0.06 -5.76 -43.60
C GLU A 8 -1.25 -5.41 -42.69
N SER A 9 -2.49 -5.57 -43.18
CA SER A 9 -3.71 -5.31 -42.41
C SER A 9 -3.82 -6.21 -41.18
N ASP A 10 -3.55 -7.51 -41.33
CA ASP A 10 -3.58 -8.46 -40.21
C ASP A 10 -2.53 -8.15 -39.13
N ARG A 11 -1.35 -7.71 -39.57
CA ARG A 11 -0.27 -7.29 -38.66
C ARG A 11 -0.66 -6.03 -37.89
N ILE A 12 -1.23 -5.04 -38.57
CA ILE A 12 -1.69 -3.78 -37.95
C ILE A 12 -2.81 -4.05 -36.94
N LEU A 13 -3.78 -4.91 -37.28
CA LEU A 13 -4.85 -5.29 -36.37
C LEU A 13 -4.33 -6.06 -35.15
N GLY A 14 -3.32 -6.93 -35.34
CA GLY A 14 -2.62 -7.60 -34.25
C GLY A 14 -1.89 -6.63 -33.32
N ASP A 15 -1.18 -5.66 -33.88
CA ASP A 15 -0.46 -4.63 -33.12
C ASP A 15 -1.40 -3.66 -32.40
N ALA A 16 -2.51 -3.29 -33.04
CA ALA A 16 -3.56 -2.47 -32.44
C ALA A 16 -4.24 -3.19 -31.26
N ARG A 17 -4.53 -4.49 -31.38
CA ARG A 17 -5.06 -5.28 -30.26
C ARG A 17 -4.06 -5.37 -29.11
N ARG A 18 -2.77 -5.59 -29.39
CA ARG A 18 -1.72 -5.58 -28.37
C ARG A 18 -1.63 -4.23 -27.66
N SER A 19 -1.65 -3.13 -28.41
CA SER A 19 -1.66 -1.78 -27.85
C SER A 19 -2.90 -1.52 -26.99
N LEU A 20 -4.08 -1.97 -27.43
CA LEU A 20 -5.32 -1.84 -26.67
C LEU A 20 -5.29 -2.64 -25.37
N THR A 21 -4.76 -3.86 -25.39
CA THR A 21 -4.57 -4.68 -24.18
C THR A 21 -3.61 -3.99 -23.21
N VAL A 22 -2.46 -3.51 -23.69
CA VAL A 22 -1.49 -2.74 -22.87
C VAL A 22 -2.10 -1.46 -22.30
N GLN A 23 -2.98 -0.78 -23.05
CA GLN A 23 -3.70 0.39 -22.55
C GLN A 23 -4.79 0.03 -21.53
N ARG A 24 -5.49 -1.09 -21.72
CA ARG A 24 -6.47 -1.63 -20.76
C ARG A 24 -5.79 -2.06 -19.45
N ASP A 25 -4.57 -2.57 -19.54
CA ASP A 25 -3.74 -2.99 -18.41
C ASP A 25 -3.00 -1.82 -17.72
N GLY A 26 -3.23 -0.58 -18.16
CA GLY A 26 -2.86 0.64 -17.43
C GLY A 26 -2.02 1.66 -18.19
N GLY A 27 -1.51 1.34 -19.39
CA GLY A 27 -0.80 2.27 -20.26
C GLY A 27 0.55 2.80 -19.72
N THR A 28 1.34 3.41 -20.61
CA THR A 28 2.74 3.83 -20.32
C THR A 28 2.85 5.13 -19.51
N HIS A 29 1.78 5.92 -19.35
CA HIS A 29 1.85 7.32 -18.88
C HIS A 29 0.94 7.69 -17.71
N ARG A 30 0.32 6.72 -17.03
CA ARG A 30 -0.37 7.02 -15.77
C ARG A 30 0.61 6.83 -14.62
N PRO A 31 0.65 7.73 -13.60
CA PRO A 31 1.27 7.38 -12.33
C PRO A 31 0.65 6.06 -11.89
N ALA A 32 1.47 5.02 -11.75
CA ALA A 32 1.01 3.66 -11.51
C ALA A 32 -0.06 3.67 -10.41
N ARG A 33 -1.22 3.06 -10.68
CA ARG A 33 -2.29 2.92 -9.70
C ARG A 33 -1.67 2.24 -8.47
N SER A 34 -1.90 2.81 -7.28
CA SER A 34 -1.41 2.26 -6.02
C SER A 34 -1.67 0.77 -5.95
N ILE A 35 -0.65 -0.02 -5.61
CA ILE A 35 -0.73 -1.49 -5.67
C ILE A 35 -1.82 -2.02 -4.74
N GLY A 36 -2.00 -1.37 -3.59
CA GLY A 36 -3.04 -1.69 -2.61
C GLY A 36 -3.80 -0.47 -2.08
N ARG A 37 -4.89 -0.70 -1.35
CA ARG A 37 -5.66 0.31 -0.62
C ARG A 37 -4.84 0.88 0.54
N GLY A 38 -3.95 0.11 1.16
CA GLY A 38 -3.03 0.58 2.19
C GLY A 38 -2.08 1.66 1.66
N SER A 39 -1.38 1.37 0.56
CA SER A 39 -0.53 2.37 -0.14
C SER A 39 -1.33 3.60 -0.63
N ALA A 40 -2.56 3.40 -1.11
CA ALA A 40 -3.46 4.51 -1.49
C ALA A 40 -3.84 5.38 -0.29
N LYS A 41 -4.15 4.76 0.86
CA LYS A 41 -4.54 5.44 2.09
C LYS A 41 -3.37 6.24 2.66
N LEU A 42 -2.16 5.69 2.69
CA LEU A 42 -0.96 6.42 3.14
C LEU A 42 -0.65 7.62 2.24
N LYS A 43 -0.82 7.50 0.92
CA LYS A 43 -0.71 8.64 -0.01
C LYS A 43 -1.79 9.69 0.26
N ARG A 44 -3.04 9.28 0.49
CA ARG A 44 -4.17 10.16 0.83
C ARG A 44 -3.95 10.87 2.17
N ASP A 45 -3.56 10.16 3.22
CA ASP A 45 -3.31 10.73 4.54
C ASP A 45 -2.19 11.78 4.48
N ASN A 46 -1.17 11.56 3.66
CA ASN A 46 -0.15 12.58 3.44
C ASN A 46 -0.70 13.81 2.71
N ILE A 47 -1.53 13.62 1.69
CA ILE A 47 -2.22 14.72 0.98
C ILE A 47 -3.11 15.50 1.95
N VAL A 48 -3.90 14.81 2.78
CA VAL A 48 -4.74 15.42 3.82
C VAL A 48 -3.88 16.23 4.77
N LYS A 49 -2.76 15.70 5.27
CA LYS A 49 -1.82 16.46 6.11
C LYS A 49 -1.29 17.71 5.42
N ARG A 50 -0.94 17.65 4.12
CA ARG A 50 -0.50 18.85 3.37
C ARG A 50 -1.58 19.92 3.37
N ILE A 51 -2.82 19.52 3.09
CA ILE A 51 -3.99 20.41 3.08
C ILE A 51 -4.22 21.01 4.47
N THR A 52 -4.18 20.19 5.53
CA THR A 52 -4.37 20.67 6.91
C THR A 52 -3.29 21.68 7.32
N TYR A 53 -2.01 21.43 7.00
CA TYR A 53 -0.94 22.39 7.27
C TYR A 53 -1.10 23.68 6.44
N PHE A 54 -1.48 23.58 5.17
CA PHE A 54 -1.74 24.73 4.31
C PHE A 54 -2.89 25.59 4.84
N VAL A 55 -4.03 24.97 5.17
CA VAL A 55 -5.19 25.66 5.76
C VAL A 55 -4.82 26.31 7.08
N GLY A 56 -4.07 25.61 7.95
CA GLY A 56 -3.56 26.16 9.20
C GLY A 56 -2.65 27.39 8.99
N ALA A 57 -1.77 27.35 8.00
CA ALA A 57 -0.90 28.47 7.66
C ALA A 57 -1.66 29.67 7.10
N VAL A 58 -2.61 29.44 6.18
CA VAL A 58 -3.48 30.51 5.65
C VAL A 58 -4.31 31.15 6.76
N PHE A 59 -4.86 30.33 7.66
CA PHE A 59 -5.60 30.82 8.82
C PHE A 59 -4.72 31.68 9.73
N ALA A 60 -3.50 31.23 10.05
CA ALA A 60 -2.56 31.99 10.86
C ALA A 60 -2.15 33.33 10.21
N ILE A 61 -1.92 33.34 8.89
CA ILE A 61 -1.66 34.57 8.11
C ILE A 61 -2.87 35.51 8.23
N MET A 62 -4.09 34.99 8.10
CA MET A 62 -5.31 35.79 8.15
C MET A 62 -5.61 36.38 9.53
N VAL A 63 -5.35 35.61 10.59
CA VAL A 63 -5.47 36.10 11.98
C VAL A 63 -4.43 37.19 12.25
N THR A 64 -3.17 36.96 11.87
CA THR A 64 -2.07 37.92 12.05
C THR A 64 -2.36 39.23 11.31
N ALA A 65 -2.82 39.13 10.07
CA ALA A 65 -3.21 40.28 9.26
C ALA A 65 -4.40 41.05 9.84
N SER A 66 -5.41 40.34 10.34
CA SER A 66 -6.58 40.95 10.98
C SER A 66 -6.17 41.74 12.22
N VAL A 67 -5.33 41.17 13.09
CA VAL A 67 -4.82 41.86 14.29
C VAL A 67 -3.98 43.08 13.91
N ALA A 68 -3.07 42.95 12.94
CA ALA A 68 -2.26 44.07 12.46
C ALA A 68 -3.13 45.20 11.87
N GLY A 69 -4.17 44.85 11.11
CA GLY A 69 -5.11 45.82 10.54
C GLY A 69 -5.88 46.62 11.57
N ILE A 70 -6.27 45.98 12.69
CA ILE A 70 -6.94 46.66 13.81
C ILE A 70 -5.99 47.65 14.48
N ILE A 71 -4.73 47.27 14.70
CA ILE A 71 -3.73 48.13 15.36
C ILE A 71 -3.34 49.33 14.48
N LEU A 72 -3.27 49.12 13.16
CA LEU A 72 -2.76 50.10 12.20
C LEU A 72 -3.86 50.95 11.54
N ASN A 73 -5.12 50.87 12.01
CA ASN A 73 -6.28 51.55 11.40
C ASN A 73 -6.49 51.25 9.91
N GLY A 74 -6.19 50.01 9.51
CA GLY A 74 -6.29 49.55 8.13
C GLY A 74 -4.98 48.98 7.59
N ILE A 75 -5.11 48.00 6.69
CA ILE A 75 -3.98 47.24 6.13
C ILE A 75 -3.45 47.91 4.84
N GLY A 76 -4.26 48.77 4.20
CA GLY A 76 -3.94 49.40 2.92
C GLY A 76 -3.76 48.42 1.76
N PHE A 77 -3.59 48.93 0.53
CA PHE A 77 -3.34 48.08 -0.64
C PHE A 77 -2.04 47.28 -0.51
N THR A 78 -1.01 47.88 0.08
CA THR A 78 0.30 47.26 0.31
C THR A 78 0.21 46.04 1.24
N GLY A 79 -0.56 46.13 2.33
CA GLY A 79 -0.71 44.99 3.22
C GLY A 79 -1.61 43.89 2.66
N VAL A 80 -2.63 44.22 1.85
CA VAL A 80 -3.40 43.21 1.09
C VAL A 80 -2.50 42.47 0.11
N MET A 81 -1.61 43.19 -0.58
CA MET A 81 -0.63 42.58 -1.50
C MET A 81 0.37 41.70 -0.75
N ALA A 82 0.80 42.11 0.45
CA ALA A 82 1.69 41.31 1.29
C ALA A 82 1.02 40.01 1.76
N ILE A 83 -0.28 40.04 2.11
CA ILE A 83 -1.06 38.85 2.46
C ILE A 83 -1.18 37.92 1.25
N ALA A 84 -1.51 38.46 0.07
CA ALA A 84 -1.60 37.67 -1.15
C ALA A 84 -0.27 36.98 -1.47
N LEU A 85 0.85 37.69 -1.33
CA LEU A 85 2.20 37.14 -1.52
C LEU A 85 2.51 36.06 -0.47
N ALA A 86 2.14 36.27 0.80
CA ALA A 86 2.30 35.28 1.85
C ALA A 86 1.50 33.99 1.58
N VAL A 87 0.27 34.11 1.05
CA VAL A 87 -0.55 32.95 0.64
C VAL A 87 0.09 32.20 -0.52
N VAL A 88 0.65 32.91 -1.52
CA VAL A 88 1.37 32.29 -2.64
C VAL A 88 2.63 31.56 -2.16
N VAL A 89 3.39 32.16 -1.24
CA VAL A 89 4.57 31.52 -0.62
C VAL A 89 4.15 30.29 0.19
N ALA A 90 3.09 30.38 0.98
CA ALA A 90 2.55 29.23 1.71
C ALA A 90 2.11 28.11 0.75
N ALA A 91 1.42 28.45 -0.34
CA ALA A 91 1.01 27.48 -1.35
C ALA A 91 2.23 26.81 -2.02
N TRP A 92 3.29 27.57 -2.30
CA TRP A 92 4.52 27.03 -2.86
C TRP A 92 5.28 26.11 -1.89
N VAL A 93 5.38 26.51 -0.61
CA VAL A 93 6.05 25.72 0.44
C VAL A 93 5.28 24.42 0.71
N PHE A 94 3.97 24.50 0.97
CA PHE A 94 3.15 23.33 1.31
C PHE A 94 2.72 22.50 0.08
N GLY A 95 2.83 23.05 -1.13
CA GLY A 95 2.74 22.27 -2.37
C GLY A 95 3.91 21.30 -2.53
N ASN A 96 5.11 21.72 -2.12
CA ASN A 96 6.34 20.94 -2.23
C ASN A 96 6.68 20.08 -0.99
N PHE A 97 6.11 20.39 0.18
CA PHE A 97 6.33 19.70 1.45
C PHE A 97 5.00 19.42 2.19
N PRO A 98 4.87 18.33 2.97
CA PRO A 98 5.81 17.24 3.18
C PRO A 98 5.80 16.17 2.08
N LYS A 99 6.99 15.82 1.54
CA LYS A 99 7.16 14.68 0.62
C LYS A 99 6.77 13.39 1.33
N VAL A 100 6.09 12.47 0.63
CA VAL A 100 5.83 11.11 1.15
C VAL A 100 7.20 10.47 1.39
N LYS A 101 7.60 10.35 2.67
CA LYS A 101 8.81 9.61 3.01
C LYS A 101 8.49 8.14 2.74
N VAL A 102 9.12 7.57 1.72
CA VAL A 102 9.08 6.12 1.50
C VAL A 102 9.70 5.49 2.76
N PRO A 103 8.99 4.60 3.48
CA PRO A 103 9.51 3.99 4.70
C PRO A 103 10.86 3.33 4.40
N GLN A 104 11.86 3.57 5.24
CA GLN A 104 13.10 2.79 5.14
C GLN A 104 12.86 1.39 5.73
N ARG A 105 13.64 0.39 5.30
CA ARG A 105 13.49 -0.99 5.77
C ARG A 105 13.50 -1.14 7.29
N ALA A 106 14.40 -0.40 7.95
CA ALA A 106 14.50 -0.36 9.41
C ALA A 106 13.22 0.16 10.10
N GLU A 107 12.32 0.79 9.34
CA GLU A 107 11.06 1.35 9.84
C GLU A 107 9.85 0.47 9.52
N LEU A 108 9.98 -0.56 8.66
CA LEU A 108 8.87 -1.46 8.31
C LEU A 108 8.39 -2.26 9.52
N ASN A 109 9.33 -2.73 10.35
CA ASN A 109 9.05 -3.51 11.55
C ASN A 109 8.52 -2.70 12.75
N ARG A 110 8.38 -1.37 12.72
CA ARG A 110 7.94 -0.65 13.94
C ARG A 110 6.42 -0.80 14.16
N GLY A 111 5.91 -0.90 15.39
CA GLY A 111 4.46 -0.89 15.65
C GLY A 111 3.71 -2.16 15.25
N ASP A 112 2.39 -2.03 15.09
CA ASP A 112 1.42 -3.12 14.91
C ASP A 112 1.50 -3.80 13.52
N ALA A 113 1.12 -5.08 13.45
CA ALA A 113 1.15 -5.93 12.26
C ALA A 113 0.33 -5.33 11.11
N LYS A 114 -0.85 -4.77 11.40
CA LYS A 114 -1.67 -4.06 10.39
C LYS A 114 -0.96 -2.87 9.76
N GLN A 115 -0.27 -2.07 10.57
CA GLN A 115 0.49 -0.91 10.09
C GLN A 115 1.74 -1.35 9.30
N LEU A 116 2.35 -2.49 9.65
CA LEU A 116 3.49 -3.07 8.96
C LEU A 116 3.13 -3.45 7.53
N VAL A 117 2.00 -4.12 7.36
CA VAL A 117 1.46 -4.52 6.05
C VAL A 117 1.27 -3.29 5.14
N GLY A 118 0.58 -2.26 5.62
CA GLY A 118 0.35 -1.03 4.84
C GLY A 118 1.63 -0.27 4.47
N ARG A 119 2.64 -0.22 5.35
CA ARG A 119 3.94 0.39 5.02
C ARG A 119 4.72 -0.44 4.01
N THR A 120 4.61 -1.76 4.10
CA THR A 120 5.30 -2.66 3.18
C THR A 120 4.72 -2.57 1.77
N GLU A 121 3.41 -2.42 1.62
CA GLU A 121 2.80 -2.12 0.32
C GLU A 121 3.37 -0.84 -0.30
N LEU A 122 3.45 0.24 0.50
CA LEU A 122 3.98 1.51 0.01
C LEU A 122 5.46 1.40 -0.39
N TRP A 123 6.24 0.64 0.39
CA TRP A 123 7.63 0.36 0.08
C TRP A 123 7.76 -0.48 -1.20
N LEU A 124 6.96 -1.54 -1.35
CA LEU A 124 6.92 -2.41 -2.53
C LEU A 124 6.57 -1.64 -3.79
N GLU A 125 5.60 -0.72 -3.70
CA GLU A 125 5.23 0.16 -4.81
C GLU A 125 6.41 1.02 -5.28
N ALA A 126 7.20 1.54 -4.34
CA ALA A 126 8.41 2.31 -4.67
C ALA A 126 9.51 1.43 -5.31
N GLN A 127 9.54 0.12 -5.02
CA GLN A 127 10.54 -0.78 -5.59
C GLN A 127 10.15 -1.45 -6.91
N ARG A 128 8.87 -1.44 -7.28
CA ARG A 128 8.36 -2.01 -8.53
C ARG A 128 9.17 -1.62 -9.79
N PRO A 129 9.64 -0.36 -9.98
CA PRO A 129 10.41 0.02 -11.18
C PRO A 129 11.79 -0.64 -11.30
N ALA A 130 12.34 -1.14 -10.18
CA ALA A 130 13.67 -1.74 -10.16
C ALA A 130 13.66 -3.25 -10.46
N LEU A 131 12.47 -3.84 -10.61
CA LEU A 131 12.23 -5.27 -10.81
C LEU A 131 11.94 -5.58 -12.28
N PRO A 132 12.24 -6.80 -12.75
CA PRO A 132 11.86 -7.25 -14.09
C PRO A 132 10.33 -7.39 -14.16
N ALA A 133 9.76 -7.29 -15.36
CA ALA A 133 8.30 -7.25 -15.54
C ALA A 133 7.54 -8.39 -14.82
N PRO A 134 7.96 -9.67 -14.91
CA PRO A 134 7.28 -10.77 -14.20
C PRO A 134 7.31 -10.63 -12.66
N ALA A 135 8.42 -10.14 -12.11
CA ALA A 135 8.54 -9.91 -10.67
C ALA A 135 7.73 -8.69 -10.22
N ALA A 136 7.65 -7.65 -11.06
CA ALA A 136 6.82 -6.48 -10.80
C ALA A 136 5.32 -6.85 -10.74
N ASP A 137 4.87 -7.80 -11.56
CA ASP A 137 3.52 -8.34 -11.52
C ASP A 137 3.26 -9.14 -10.23
N MET A 138 4.23 -9.96 -9.80
CA MET A 138 4.17 -10.67 -8.52
C MET A 138 4.09 -9.71 -7.32
N VAL A 139 4.86 -8.62 -7.32
CA VAL A 139 4.74 -7.58 -6.29
C VAL A 139 3.35 -6.94 -6.32
N GLY A 140 2.76 -6.78 -7.50
CA GLY A 140 1.38 -6.36 -7.68
C GLY A 140 0.40 -7.29 -6.96
N LYS A 141 0.50 -8.60 -7.21
CA LYS A 141 -0.31 -9.63 -6.56
C LYS A 141 -0.13 -9.64 -5.04
N ILE A 142 1.12 -9.58 -4.57
CA ILE A 142 1.43 -9.54 -3.14
C ILE A 142 0.78 -8.34 -2.47
N GLY A 143 0.80 -7.15 -3.08
CA GLY A 143 0.14 -6.00 -2.49
C GLY A 143 -1.38 -6.14 -2.34
N VAL A 144 -2.05 -6.88 -3.23
CA VAL A 144 -3.48 -7.22 -3.08
C VAL A 144 -3.71 -8.21 -1.94
N GLN A 145 -2.82 -9.18 -1.77
CA GLN A 145 -2.86 -10.14 -0.65
C GLN A 145 -2.61 -9.44 0.69
N LEU A 146 -1.65 -8.51 0.72
CA LEU A 146 -1.35 -7.67 1.88
C LEU A 146 -2.58 -6.83 2.29
N ASP A 147 -3.30 -6.23 1.34
CA ASP A 147 -4.55 -5.51 1.66
C ASP A 147 -5.57 -6.40 2.38
N ALA A 148 -5.76 -7.64 1.90
CA ALA A 148 -6.70 -8.60 2.48
C ALA A 148 -6.23 -9.03 3.88
N LEU A 149 -4.95 -9.32 4.02
CA LEU A 149 -4.31 -9.66 5.30
C LEU A 149 -4.44 -8.54 6.33
N GLY A 150 -4.31 -7.28 5.91
CA GLY A 150 -4.46 -6.10 6.77
C GLY A 150 -5.87 -5.94 7.36
N LEU A 151 -6.91 -6.48 6.70
CA LEU A 151 -8.27 -6.53 7.24
C LEU A 151 -8.41 -7.63 8.30
N GLN A 152 -7.77 -8.78 8.09
CA GLN A 152 -7.83 -9.91 9.02
C GLN A 152 -7.01 -9.67 10.28
N LEU A 153 -5.90 -8.94 10.17
CA LEU A 153 -5.09 -8.55 11.33
C LEU A 153 -5.77 -7.49 12.20
N ASP A 154 -6.88 -6.91 11.76
CA ASP A 154 -7.62 -5.91 12.52
C ASP A 154 -8.30 -6.56 13.73
N GLY A 155 -7.77 -6.31 14.93
CA GLY A 155 -8.29 -6.87 16.18
C GLY A 155 -7.70 -8.23 16.57
N VAL A 156 -6.74 -8.75 15.82
CA VAL A 156 -5.95 -9.94 16.22
C VAL A 156 -4.88 -9.52 17.23
N ASP A 157 -4.62 -10.37 18.23
CA ASP A 157 -3.52 -10.15 19.18
C ASP A 157 -2.16 -10.14 18.45
N GLN A 158 -1.35 -9.11 18.70
CA GLN A 158 -0.01 -8.99 18.12
C GLN A 158 0.92 -10.14 18.52
N ASN A 159 0.65 -10.82 19.64
CA ASN A 159 1.41 -11.98 20.09
C ASN A 159 0.98 -13.29 19.43
N HIS A 160 -0.09 -13.27 18.62
CA HIS A 160 -0.59 -14.45 17.94
C HIS A 160 0.49 -15.05 17.01
N PRO A 161 0.67 -16.39 16.96
CA PRO A 161 1.69 -17.02 16.13
C PRO A 161 1.65 -16.57 14.65
N ALA A 162 0.46 -16.52 14.05
CA ALA A 162 0.30 -16.05 12.68
C ALA A 162 0.67 -14.55 12.50
N ALA A 163 0.40 -13.69 13.48
CA ALA A 163 0.79 -12.27 13.40
C ALA A 163 2.32 -12.09 13.43
N ARG A 164 3.03 -12.95 14.19
CA ARG A 164 4.51 -12.99 14.19
C ARG A 164 5.06 -13.48 12.86
N GLU A 165 4.44 -14.49 12.26
CA GLU A 165 4.84 -15.00 10.95
C GLU A 165 4.66 -13.95 9.85
N VAL A 166 3.53 -13.23 9.84
CA VAL A 166 3.33 -12.07 8.94
C VAL A 166 4.46 -11.06 9.10
N ARG A 167 4.83 -10.72 10.33
CA ARG A 167 5.90 -9.75 10.60
C ARG A 167 7.24 -10.22 10.05
N THR A 168 7.58 -11.49 10.19
CA THR A 168 8.79 -12.07 9.60
C THR A 168 8.72 -12.05 8.07
N LEU A 169 7.63 -12.54 7.48
CA LEU A 169 7.48 -12.63 6.03
C LEU A 169 7.48 -11.26 5.35
N VAL A 170 6.65 -10.35 5.84
CA VAL A 170 6.36 -9.06 5.22
C VAL A 170 7.37 -7.99 5.66
N GLY A 171 7.86 -8.06 6.89
CA GLY A 171 8.75 -7.06 7.46
C GLY A 171 10.23 -7.35 7.25
N GLU A 172 10.62 -8.62 7.16
CA GLU A 172 12.03 -9.03 7.07
C GLU A 172 12.32 -9.75 5.76
N THR A 173 11.67 -10.88 5.51
CA THR A 173 12.00 -11.81 4.41
C THR A 173 11.77 -11.19 3.03
N LEU A 174 10.56 -10.66 2.79
CA LEU A 174 10.20 -10.01 1.53
C LEU A 174 11.06 -8.76 1.29
N PRO A 175 11.17 -7.81 2.23
CA PRO A 175 12.08 -6.70 2.12
C PRO A 175 13.50 -7.13 2.42
N GLN A 176 13.93 -8.39 2.33
CA GLN A 176 15.36 -8.72 2.29
C GLN A 176 15.69 -9.15 0.86
N MET A 177 14.90 -10.07 0.31
CA MET A 177 15.02 -10.60 -1.05
C MET A 177 15.08 -9.50 -2.10
N VAL A 178 14.18 -8.52 -2.04
CA VAL A 178 14.13 -7.44 -3.05
C VAL A 178 15.41 -6.59 -3.06
N ASP A 179 16.11 -6.36 -1.93
CA ASP A 179 17.39 -5.61 -2.00
C ASP A 179 18.54 -6.51 -2.34
N SER A 180 18.53 -7.77 -1.90
CA SER A 180 19.54 -8.74 -2.35
C SER A 180 19.57 -8.78 -3.88
N TYR A 181 18.41 -8.77 -4.52
CA TYR A 181 18.30 -8.61 -5.97
C TYR A 181 18.78 -7.23 -6.47
N ARG A 182 18.38 -6.12 -5.84
CA ARG A 182 18.81 -4.77 -6.26
C ARG A 182 20.32 -4.54 -6.16
N LYS A 183 21.01 -5.20 -5.23
CA LYS A 183 22.47 -5.15 -5.09
C LYS A 183 23.20 -5.78 -6.29
N ILE A 184 22.52 -6.62 -7.07
CA ILE A 184 23.08 -7.23 -8.27
C ILE A 184 23.16 -6.17 -9.38
N PRO A 185 24.33 -5.93 -9.99
CA PRO A 185 24.48 -5.02 -11.14
C PRO A 185 23.60 -5.43 -12.32
N ALA A 186 22.99 -4.46 -13.02
CA ALA A 186 21.98 -4.72 -14.05
C ALA A 186 22.44 -5.67 -15.16
N HIS A 187 23.69 -5.59 -15.59
CA HIS A 187 24.25 -6.45 -16.64
C HIS A 187 24.39 -7.91 -16.22
N LEU A 188 24.46 -8.23 -14.92
CA LEU A 188 24.58 -9.59 -14.40
C LEU A 188 23.23 -10.25 -14.09
N ARG A 189 22.12 -9.51 -14.20
CA ARG A 189 20.79 -10.00 -13.79
C ARG A 189 20.16 -10.99 -14.75
N THR A 190 20.58 -10.93 -16.01
CA THR A 190 20.20 -11.86 -17.08
C THR A 190 21.21 -12.96 -17.29
N GLU A 191 22.39 -12.90 -16.63
CA GLU A 191 23.38 -13.97 -16.71
C GLU A 191 22.92 -15.19 -15.93
N LYS A 192 22.89 -16.34 -16.59
CA LYS A 192 22.53 -17.60 -15.96
C LYS A 192 23.66 -18.06 -15.04
N ARG A 193 23.38 -18.15 -13.73
CA ARG A 193 24.32 -18.66 -12.72
C ARG A 193 23.63 -19.69 -11.86
N ALA A 194 24.29 -20.83 -11.61
CA ALA A 194 23.71 -21.93 -10.84
C ALA A 194 22.33 -22.39 -11.36
N GLY A 195 22.15 -22.43 -12.69
CA GLY A 195 20.95 -23.00 -13.33
C GLY A 195 19.78 -22.05 -13.56
N ALA A 196 19.79 -20.82 -13.02
CA ALA A 196 18.75 -19.80 -13.26
C ALA A 196 19.34 -18.39 -13.30
N THR A 197 18.66 -17.45 -13.94
CA THR A 197 19.07 -16.03 -13.88
C THR A 197 18.60 -15.39 -12.57
N PRO A 198 19.28 -14.35 -12.05
CA PRO A 198 18.76 -13.56 -10.93
C PRO A 198 17.32 -13.07 -11.13
N ASP A 199 16.93 -12.70 -12.36
CA ASP A 199 15.56 -12.30 -12.71
C ASP A 199 14.54 -13.43 -12.51
N GLU A 200 14.88 -14.64 -12.93
CA GLU A 200 14.05 -15.83 -12.72
C GLU A 200 13.98 -16.21 -11.24
N GLN A 201 15.09 -16.10 -10.51
CA GLN A 201 15.17 -16.44 -9.10
C GLN A 201 14.32 -15.49 -8.25
N ILE A 202 14.40 -14.18 -8.47
CA ILE A 202 13.56 -13.21 -7.74
C ILE A 202 12.09 -13.46 -8.04
N THR A 203 11.72 -13.67 -9.29
CA THR A 203 10.33 -13.95 -9.70
C THR A 203 9.79 -15.20 -8.99
N ARG A 204 10.56 -16.29 -8.98
CA ARG A 204 10.19 -17.54 -8.30
C ARG A 204 10.07 -17.35 -6.78
N SER A 205 11.01 -16.62 -6.18
CA SER A 205 11.00 -16.38 -4.74
C SER A 205 9.81 -15.52 -4.29
N LEU A 206 9.45 -14.49 -5.06
CA LEU A 206 8.26 -13.68 -4.83
C LEU A 206 6.98 -14.52 -4.98
N GLY A 207 6.95 -15.47 -5.94
CA GLY A 207 5.87 -16.44 -6.08
C GLY A 207 5.66 -17.26 -4.79
N LYS A 208 6.74 -17.79 -4.21
CA LYS A 208 6.67 -18.55 -2.95
C LYS A 208 6.17 -17.70 -1.78
N ILE A 209 6.62 -16.45 -1.67
CA ILE A 209 6.12 -15.52 -0.65
C ILE A 209 4.61 -15.30 -0.81
N SER A 210 4.16 -15.12 -2.05
CA SER A 210 2.74 -14.91 -2.34
C SER A 210 1.89 -16.11 -1.89
N GLU A 211 2.38 -17.34 -2.08
CA GLU A 211 1.72 -18.56 -1.61
C GLU A 211 1.71 -18.66 -0.07
N GLU A 212 2.83 -18.32 0.57
CA GLU A 212 2.93 -18.34 2.03
C GLU A 212 2.02 -17.28 2.67
N ILE A 213 1.94 -16.08 2.09
CA ILE A 213 1.00 -15.05 2.54
C ILE A 213 -0.44 -15.56 2.45
N ASP A 214 -0.83 -16.24 1.36
CA ASP A 214 -2.17 -16.83 1.24
C ASP A 214 -2.43 -17.92 2.28
N HIS A 215 -1.40 -18.70 2.62
CA HIS A 215 -1.48 -19.72 3.67
C HIS A 215 -1.70 -19.10 5.05
N VAL A 216 -0.88 -18.12 5.45
CA VAL A 216 -1.02 -17.41 6.73
C VAL A 216 -2.35 -16.65 6.83
N THR A 217 -2.81 -16.06 5.72
CA THR A 217 -4.13 -15.41 5.61
C THR A 217 -5.28 -16.38 5.91
N ARG A 218 -5.15 -17.64 5.46
CA ARG A 218 -6.14 -18.69 5.78
C ARG A 218 -6.06 -19.11 7.24
N GLN A 219 -4.86 -19.32 7.78
CA GLN A 219 -4.68 -19.65 9.20
C GLN A 219 -5.24 -18.57 10.14
N LEU A 220 -5.08 -17.29 9.79
CA LEU A 220 -5.69 -16.18 10.54
C LEU A 220 -7.22 -16.23 10.50
N ALA A 221 -7.79 -16.57 9.34
CA ALA A 221 -9.23 -16.73 9.20
C ALA A 221 -9.76 -17.91 10.03
N ASP A 222 -9.10 -19.06 9.97
CA ASP A 222 -9.48 -20.26 10.71
C ASP A 222 -9.43 -20.02 12.22
N GLY A 223 -8.35 -19.39 12.72
CA GLY A 223 -8.24 -19.04 14.15
C GLY A 223 -9.35 -18.08 14.62
N ALA A 224 -9.75 -17.12 13.78
CA ALA A 224 -10.86 -16.22 14.10
C ALA A 224 -12.22 -16.94 14.14
N LEU A 225 -12.42 -17.96 13.30
CA LEU A 225 -13.61 -18.81 13.32
C LEU A 225 -13.65 -19.70 14.57
N ASP A 226 -12.51 -20.26 14.96
CA ASP A 226 -12.40 -21.06 16.19
C ASP A 226 -12.70 -20.23 17.44
N ASP A 227 -12.14 -19.02 17.53
CA ASP A 227 -12.41 -18.08 18.63
C ASP A 227 -13.90 -17.72 18.72
N LEU A 228 -14.57 -17.53 17.57
CA LEU A 228 -16.00 -17.28 17.51
C LEU A 228 -16.78 -18.50 18.03
N ALA A 229 -16.42 -19.71 17.59
CA ALA A 229 -17.08 -20.94 18.03
C ALA A 229 -16.95 -21.15 19.55
N VAL A 230 -15.78 -20.87 20.13
CA VAL A 230 -15.56 -20.91 21.58
C VAL A 230 -16.46 -19.91 22.30
N ARG A 231 -16.55 -18.66 21.82
CA ARG A 231 -17.42 -17.64 22.42
C ARG A 231 -18.89 -18.03 22.36
N THR A 232 -19.36 -18.55 21.23
CA THR A 232 -20.75 -19.04 21.09
C THR A 232 -21.04 -20.14 22.09
N ARG A 233 -20.18 -21.18 22.18
CA ARG A 233 -20.36 -22.26 23.17
C ARG A 233 -20.36 -21.76 24.62
N TYR A 234 -19.52 -20.78 24.94
CA TYR A 234 -19.51 -20.17 26.27
C TYR A 234 -20.79 -19.38 26.55
N LEU A 235 -21.32 -18.64 25.56
CA LEU A 235 -22.58 -17.93 25.69
C LEU A 235 -23.75 -18.90 25.88
N ASP A 236 -23.79 -19.99 25.11
CA ASP A 236 -24.80 -21.04 25.25
C ASP A 236 -24.72 -21.69 26.64
N TYR A 237 -23.52 -21.97 27.15
CA TYR A 237 -23.37 -22.49 28.51
C TYR A 237 -23.80 -21.51 29.61
N LYS A 238 -23.50 -20.21 29.43
CA LYS A 238 -23.72 -19.18 30.47
C LYS A 238 -25.14 -18.60 30.45
N TYR A 239 -25.78 -18.56 29.28
CA TYR A 239 -27.06 -17.89 29.06
C TYR A 239 -28.10 -18.77 28.37
N GLY A 240 -27.70 -19.92 27.84
CA GLY A 240 -28.56 -20.84 27.09
C GLY A 240 -29.24 -21.92 27.92
N ASP A 241 -29.19 -21.85 29.26
CA ASP A 241 -30.03 -22.69 30.12
C ASP A 241 -31.14 -21.88 30.81
N PRO A 242 -32.31 -21.76 30.17
CA PRO A 242 -33.53 -21.32 30.81
C PRO A 242 -34.51 -22.47 31.12
N ASP A 243 -34.11 -23.75 31.16
CA ASP A 243 -34.85 -24.87 31.80
C ASP A 243 -34.26 -26.26 31.46
N SER A 244 -33.72 -26.99 32.46
CA SER A 244 -33.87 -28.46 32.61
C SER A 244 -33.34 -28.95 33.97
N PRO A 245 -34.02 -29.85 34.72
CA PRO A 245 -35.18 -30.65 34.34
C PRO A 245 -36.45 -30.37 35.18
N GLU A 246 -37.60 -30.67 34.57
CA GLU A 246 -38.83 -31.05 35.25
C GLU A 246 -38.51 -32.03 36.40
N SER A 247 -38.62 -31.52 37.62
CA SER A 247 -38.85 -32.30 38.82
C SER A 247 -40.33 -32.69 38.82
N GLU A 248 -40.69 -33.78 38.16
CA GLU A 248 -41.92 -34.50 38.51
C GLU A 248 -41.80 -35.99 38.17
N ARG A 249 -41.16 -36.71 39.10
CA ARG A 249 -41.54 -38.09 39.40
C ARG A 249 -42.79 -38.05 40.25
N THR A 250 -43.93 -38.45 39.71
CA THR A 250 -44.95 -39.26 40.38
C THR A 250 -45.84 -39.92 39.34
#